data_AF-A0A432H011-F1
#
_entry.id   AF-A0A432H011-F1
#
_cell.length_a   1.000
_cell.length_b   1.000
_cell.length_c   1.000
_cell.angle_alpha   90.00
_cell.angle_beta   90.00
_cell.angle_gamma   90.00
#
_symmetry.space_group_name_H-M   'P 1'
#
loop_
_entity.id
_entity.type
_entity.pdbx_description
1 polymer ?
#
loop_
_entity_poly.entity_id
_entity_poly.type
_entity_poly.pdbx_seq_one_letter_code
_entity_poly.pdbx_strand_id
1 'polypeptide(L)' 'AVSLAAELKASFGVDSELLSGEKGDFEVVVDGKTVFSKKNLSRFPEPGEVTETLRK' A
#
# COMPACT_ATOMS: atom_id res chain seq x y z
N ALA A 1 -13.77 4.79 -2.59
CA ALA A 1 -12.51 4.03 -2.57
C ALA A 1 -12.43 3.36 -1.20
N VAL A 2 -12.85 2.10 -1.10
CA VAL A 2 -12.73 1.35 0.16
C VAL A 2 -11.28 0.89 0.24
N SER A 3 -10.65 1.30 1.32
CA SER A 3 -9.25 1.64 1.40
C SER A 3 -8.35 0.41 1.44
N LEU A 4 -7.29 0.38 0.63
CA LEU A 4 -6.15 -0.56 0.75
C LEU A 4 -5.76 -0.81 2.23
N ALA A 5 -5.79 0.25 3.03
CA ALA A 5 -5.60 0.21 4.47
C ALA A 5 -6.53 -0.77 5.22
N ALA A 6 -7.82 -0.78 4.89
CA ALA A 6 -8.81 -1.67 5.47
C ALA A 6 -8.58 -3.14 5.06
N GLU A 7 -8.17 -3.40 3.82
CA GLU A 7 -7.81 -4.74 3.36
C GLU A 7 -6.55 -5.27 4.06
N LEU A 8 -5.51 -4.44 4.19
CA LEU A 8 -4.28 -4.80 4.89
C LEU A 8 -4.54 -5.10 6.36
N LYS A 9 -5.37 -4.28 7.01
CA LYS A 9 -5.80 -4.52 8.39
C LYS A 9 -6.60 -5.81 8.54
N ALA A 10 -7.52 -6.11 7.63
CA ALA A 10 -8.31 -7.34 7.68
C ALA A 10 -7.48 -8.60 7.36
N SER A 11 -6.53 -8.51 6.43
CA SER A 11 -5.78 -9.66 5.92
C SER A 11 -4.54 -9.98 6.74
N PHE A 12 -3.86 -8.96 7.26
CA PHE A 12 -2.60 -9.12 7.99
C PHE A 12 -2.66 -8.62 9.44
N GLY A 13 -3.74 -7.97 9.86
CA GLY A 13 -3.82 -7.38 11.21
C GLY A 13 -2.88 -6.20 11.41
N VAL A 14 -2.31 -5.65 10.34
CA VAL A 14 -1.37 -4.51 10.38
C VAL A 14 -2.13 -3.20 10.37
N ASP A 15 -1.70 -2.25 11.20
CA ASP A 15 -2.24 -0.90 11.18
C ASP A 15 -1.47 -0.09 10.14
N SER A 16 -2.16 0.33 9.09
CA SER A 16 -1.58 1.08 7.96
C SER A 16 -1.88 2.55 8.12
N GLU A 17 -0.85 3.38 8.22
CA GLU A 17 -1.00 4.82 8.33
C GLU A 17 -0.99 5.46 6.93
N LEU A 18 -2.06 6.18 6.60
CA LEU A 18 -2.14 6.96 5.36
C LEU A 18 -1.41 8.30 5.56
N LEU A 19 -0.10 8.29 5.31
CA LEU A 19 0.70 9.50 5.28
C LEU A 19 0.35 10.30 4.03
N SER A 20 -0.32 11.44 4.23
CA SER A 20 -0.64 12.37 3.14
C SER A 20 0.64 13.11 2.73
N GLY A 21 1.38 12.55 1.77
CA GLY A 21 2.60 13.15 1.21
C GLY A 21 2.32 14.32 0.26
N GLU A 22 3.41 14.91 -0.26
CA GLU A 22 3.35 15.93 -1.31
C GLU A 22 2.66 15.41 -2.59
N LYS A 23 2.08 16.34 -3.36
CA LYS A 23 1.16 16.10 -4.48
C LYS A 23 1.55 14.89 -5.37
N GLY A 24 0.85 13.77 -5.17
CA GLY A 24 0.79 12.66 -6.13
C GLY A 24 1.70 11.47 -5.83
N ASP A 25 2.54 11.56 -4.80
CA ASP A 25 3.37 10.44 -4.36
C ASP A 25 2.56 9.47 -3.48
N PHE A 26 2.61 8.18 -3.81
CA PHE A 26 2.03 7.11 -2.99
C PHE A 26 3.03 5.96 -2.91
N GLU A 27 3.52 5.69 -1.72
CA GLU A 27 4.56 4.70 -1.49
C GLU A 27 4.10 3.77 -0.36
N VAL A 28 4.14 2.46 -0.62
CA VAL A 28 3.75 1.44 0.35
C VAL A 28 5.01 0.76 0.83
N VAL A 29 5.29 0.95 2.11
CA VAL A 29 6.43 0.34 2.80
C VAL A 29 5.88 -0.62 3.85
N VAL A 30 6.37 -1.85 3.84
CA VAL A 30 6.00 -2.85 4.85
C VAL A 30 7.28 -3.47 5.40
N ASP A 31 7.38 -3.53 6.72
CA ASP A 31 8.57 -4.05 7.43
C ASP A 31 9.88 -3.35 6.98
N GLY A 32 9.80 -2.04 6.68
CA GLY A 32 10.93 -1.26 6.16
C GLY A 32 11.29 -1.53 4.70
N LYS A 33 10.52 -2.37 3.98
CA LYS A 33 10.70 -2.65 2.54
C LYS A 33 9.64 -1.94 1.71
N THR A 34 10.06 -1.11 0.76
CA THR A 34 9.15 -0.51 -0.21
C THR A 34 8.64 -1.60 -1.16
N VAL A 35 7.37 -1.97 -0.99
CA VAL A 35 6.70 -2.99 -1.82
C VAL A 35 5.96 -2.36 -3.01
N PHE A 36 5.67 -1.06 -2.94
CA PHE A 36 5.01 -0.35 -4.03
C PHE A 36 5.41 1.13 -4.05
N SER A 37 5.63 1.68 -5.25
CA SER A 37 5.86 3.12 -5.43
C SER A 37 5.10 3.61 -6.67
N LYS A 38 4.04 4.39 -6.44
CA LYS A 38 3.25 5.04 -7.48
C LYS A 38 4.09 6.01 -8.31
N LYS A 39 5.14 6.60 -7.75
CA LYS A 39 6.05 7.48 -8.49
C LYS A 39 6.72 6.74 -9.66
N ASN A 40 7.00 5.44 -9.49
CA ASN A 40 7.55 4.58 -10.54
C ASN A 40 6.47 4.04 -11.49
N LEU A 41 5.30 3.66 -10.97
CA LEU A 41 4.27 2.96 -11.74
C LEU A 41 3.22 3.88 -12.36
N SER A 42 3.18 5.16 -11.96
CA SER A 42 2.20 6.18 -12.35
C SER A 42 0.73 5.74 -12.20
N ARG A 43 0.47 4.76 -11.32
CA ARG A 43 -0.86 4.18 -11.06
C ARG A 43 -1.03 3.83 -9.59
N PHE A 44 -2.27 3.71 -9.14
CA PHE A 44 -2.57 3.14 -7.83
C PHE A 44 -2.41 1.62 -7.86
N PRO A 45 -2.03 1.01 -6.72
CA PRO A 45 -2.04 -0.44 -6.62
C PRO A 45 -3.48 -0.96 -6.77
N GLU A 46 -3.62 -2.10 -7.43
CA GLU A 46 -4.91 -2.78 -7.49
C GLU A 46 -5.28 -3.37 -6.13
N PRO A 47 -6.58 -3.47 -5.79
CA PRO A 47 -7.02 -4.17 -4.58
C PRO A 47 -6.47 -5.59 -4.58
N GLY A 48 -5.82 -5.99 -3.49
CA GLY A 48 -5.11 -7.27 -3.38
C GLY A 48 -3.67 -7.31 -3.90
N GLU A 49 -3.21 -6.42 -4.80
CA GLU A 49 -1.85 -6.47 -5.39
C GLU A 49 -0.75 -6.36 -4.31
N VAL A 50 -0.92 -5.41 -3.39
CA VAL A 50 -0.02 -5.23 -2.24
C VAL A 50 -0.09 -6.44 -1.31
N THR A 51 -1.30 -6.96 -1.07
CA THR A 51 -1.55 -8.11 -0.18
C THR A 51 -0.92 -9.39 -0.71
N GLU A 52 -0.98 -9.62 -2.02
CA GLU A 52 -0.32 -10.76 -2.69
C GLU A 52 1.20 -10.61 -2.68
N THR A 53 1.71 -9.40 -2.94
CA THR A 53 3.14 -9.10 -2.84
C THR A 53 3.68 -9.35 -1.44
N LEU A 54 2.87 -9.09 -0.41
CA LEU A 54 3.18 -9.32 1.00
C LEU A 54 3.10 -10.77 1.45
N ARG A 55 2.27 -11.60 0.80
CA ARG A 55 2.16 -13.03 1.11
C ARG A 55 3.30 -13.87 0.55
N LYS A 56 4.08 -13.32 -0.38
CA LYS A 56 5.19 -13.99 -1.06
C LYS A 56 6.49 -13.86 -0.27
#